data_AF-J3NQX6-F1
#
_entry.id   AF-J3NQX6-F1
#
_cell.length_a   1.000
_cell.length_b   1.000
_cell.length_c   1.000
_cell.angle_alpha   90.00
_cell.angle_beta   90.00
_cell.angle_gamma   90.00
#
_symmetry.space_group_name_H-M   'P 1'
#
loop_
_entity.id
_entity.type
_entity.pdbx_description
1 polymer ?
#
loop_
_entity_poly.entity_id
_entity_poly.type
_entity_poly.pdbx_seq_one_letter_code
_entity_poly.pdbx_strand_id
1 'polypeptide(L)'
;MGLFSFARDGRVIAASLSIGSVVLLVGIRKMLEHIREQNEIKTTPPKPRYITQETEDSLKLNTLESLLGHYNFAIRETAAKIICDRALNETESVDYLLWGITRPDYEERMRSLRTLALITDQNSLHILHTDKAYSALVRSLELCAEESPRRKLDDKYYDDYYLRDMSEKFCLMFIIQLLNKYDPEKLVKAKFIDKWLVKQRWGDTDEERQHNFLQYMSHRHNRICEICRRIRDTRGGYEALQRARLIATDGDGELEAMEEAGEINGIRIVLSITGEGVDLREVESFQPRVLEQSVEEQRLRRQHREAMVLNDGTRPLGRGDIIERGHD
;
A
#
# COMPACT_ATOMS: atom_id res chain seq x y z
N MET A 1 30.74 58.04 73.68
CA MET A 1 29.48 58.65 73.21
C MET A 1 29.45 58.57 71.68
N GLY A 2 28.70 57.66 71.06
CA GLY A 2 28.73 57.56 69.58
C GLY A 2 27.73 56.62 68.92
N LEU A 3 27.24 55.57 69.59
CA LEU A 3 26.27 54.63 68.98
C LEU A 3 24.81 55.05 69.18
N PHE A 4 24.48 55.64 70.32
CA PHE A 4 23.10 56.02 70.66
C PHE A 4 22.60 57.30 69.98
N SER A 5 23.47 58.20 69.51
CA SER A 5 23.03 59.37 68.71
C SER A 5 22.86 59.03 67.24
N PHE A 6 23.59 58.04 66.73
CA PHE A 6 23.47 57.54 65.35
C PHE A 6 22.15 56.79 65.14
N ALA A 7 21.70 56.04 66.14
CA ALA A 7 20.40 55.34 66.13
C ALA A 7 19.18 56.28 66.17
N ARG A 8 19.37 57.56 66.51
CA ARG A 8 18.31 58.57 66.62
C ARG A 8 18.25 59.53 65.43
N ASP A 9 19.12 59.32 64.43
CA ASP A 9 19.11 60.07 63.19
C ASP A 9 17.98 59.55 62.28
N GLY A 10 17.04 60.42 61.90
CA GLY A 10 15.86 60.04 61.12
C GLY A 10 16.19 59.38 59.78
N ARG A 11 17.39 59.60 59.26
CA ARG A 11 17.90 58.96 58.03
C ARG A 11 18.25 57.48 58.25
N VAL A 12 18.76 57.11 59.43
CA VAL A 12 19.10 55.72 59.78
C VAL A 12 17.83 54.91 60.03
N ILE A 13 16.81 55.52 60.64
CA ILE A 13 15.49 54.89 60.83
C ILE A 13 14.83 54.65 59.46
N ALA A 14 14.81 55.66 58.58
CA ALA A 14 14.27 55.51 57.22
C ALA A 14 15.03 54.46 56.38
N ALA A 15 16.36 54.39 56.50
CA ALA A 15 17.18 53.37 55.86
C ALA A 15 16.86 51.96 56.40
N SER A 16 16.72 51.80 57.72
CA SER A 16 16.37 50.50 58.31
C SER A 16 14.96 50.03 57.91
N LEU A 17 14.01 50.95 57.80
CA LEU A 17 12.63 50.66 57.38
C LEU A 17 12.56 50.25 55.91
N SER A 18 13.32 50.91 55.05
CA SER A 18 13.40 50.57 53.61
C SER A 18 14.14 49.26 53.36
N ILE A 19 15.19 48.96 54.14
CA ILE A 19 15.85 47.65 54.09
C ILE A 19 14.88 46.56 54.57
N GLY A 20 14.16 46.80 55.68
CA GLY A 20 13.18 45.85 56.20
C GLY A 20 12.05 45.55 55.22
N SER A 21 11.53 46.57 54.53
CA SER A 21 10.46 46.38 53.54
C SER A 21 10.93 45.59 52.31
N VAL A 22 12.15 45.84 51.83
CA VAL A 22 12.74 45.08 50.72
C VAL A 22 12.94 43.61 51.09
N VAL A 23 13.48 43.33 52.28
CA VAL A 23 13.67 41.95 52.77
C VAL A 23 12.33 41.21 52.84
N LEU A 24 11.28 41.89 53.31
CA LEU A 24 9.95 41.29 53.45
C LEU A 24 9.32 40.98 52.08
N LEU A 25 9.46 41.89 51.10
CA LEU A 25 8.98 41.66 49.73
C LEU A 25 9.73 40.53 49.03
N VAL A 26 11.04 40.46 49.19
CA VAL A 26 11.87 39.37 48.63
C VAL A 26 11.52 38.04 49.29
N GLY A 27 11.29 38.04 50.61
CA GLY A 27 10.88 36.86 51.36
C GLY A 27 9.53 36.31 50.89
N ILE A 28 8.52 37.18 50.75
CA ILE A 28 7.20 36.80 50.23
C ILE A 28 7.32 36.24 48.81
N ARG A 29 8.11 36.88 47.95
CA ARG A 29 8.31 36.42 46.57
C ARG A 29 8.94 35.03 46.52
N LYS A 30 9.99 34.79 47.30
CA LYS A 30 10.63 33.47 47.42
C LYS A 30 9.69 32.40 47.97
N MET A 31 8.85 32.75 48.96
CA MET A 31 7.85 31.85 49.52
C MET A 31 6.79 31.47 48.47
N LEU A 32 6.33 32.44 47.68
CA LEU A 32 5.36 32.21 46.61
C LEU A 32 5.94 31.37 45.47
N GLU A 33 7.19 31.61 45.09
CA GLU A 33 7.92 30.78 44.12
C GLU A 33 8.02 29.34 44.62
N HIS A 34 8.36 29.14 45.89
CA HIS A 34 8.45 27.80 46.49
C HIS A 34 7.10 27.07 46.53
N ILE A 35 6.03 27.77 46.91
CA ILE A 35 4.67 27.21 46.93
C ILE A 35 4.19 26.89 45.52
N ARG A 36 4.52 27.74 44.53
CA ARG A 36 4.19 27.48 43.12
C ARG A 36 4.91 26.25 42.61
N GLU A 37 6.21 26.11 42.87
CA GLU A 37 7.00 24.95 42.46
C GLU A 37 6.51 23.64 43.11
N GLN A 38 6.09 23.69 44.37
CA GLN A 38 5.53 22.53 45.06
C GLN A 38 4.14 22.11 44.53
N ASN A 39 3.37 23.07 43.99
CA ASN A 39 2.02 22.83 43.48
C ASN A 39 1.96 22.72 41.95
N GLU A 40 3.10 22.78 41.25
CA GLU A 40 3.14 22.57 39.81
C GLU A 40 2.91 21.08 39.52
N ILE A 41 1.65 20.75 39.24
CA ILE A 41 1.25 19.42 38.76
C ILE A 41 1.89 19.26 37.39
N LYS A 42 3.05 18.59 37.33
CA LYS A 42 3.64 18.16 36.08
C LYS A 42 2.66 17.19 35.42
N THR A 43 1.87 17.68 34.47
CA THR A 43 1.11 16.84 33.55
C THR A 43 2.12 15.98 32.83
N THR A 44 2.27 14.73 33.29
CA THR A 44 3.12 13.77 32.60
C THR A 44 2.57 13.65 31.19
N PRO A 45 3.36 13.91 30.14
CA PRO A 45 2.89 13.70 28.78
C PRO A 45 2.37 12.26 28.70
N PRO A 46 1.17 12.03 28.13
CA PRO A 46 0.64 10.69 28.02
C PRO A 46 1.70 9.82 27.35
N LYS A 47 2.10 8.72 28.02
CA LYS A 47 3.00 7.75 27.39
C LYS A 47 2.41 7.42 26.02
N PRO A 48 3.17 7.50 24.93
CA PRO A 48 2.67 7.06 23.64
C PRO A 48 2.31 5.58 23.80
N ARG A 49 1.02 5.29 23.94
CA ARG A 49 0.53 3.92 23.80
C ARG A 49 0.68 3.62 22.32
N TYR A 50 1.68 2.82 21.99
CA TYR A 50 1.77 2.21 20.68
C TYR A 50 0.48 1.41 20.50
N ILE A 51 -0.29 1.76 19.47
CA ILE A 51 -1.45 0.99 19.03
C ILE A 51 -0.86 -0.35 18.58
N THR A 52 -1.08 -1.40 19.36
CA THR A 52 -0.66 -2.76 19.01
C THR A 52 -1.75 -3.41 18.16
N GLN A 53 -1.39 -4.42 17.37
CA GLN A 53 -2.36 -5.22 16.60
C GLN A 53 -3.54 -5.69 17.45
N GLU A 54 -3.29 -6.10 18.71
CA GLU A 54 -4.33 -6.48 19.67
C GLU A 54 -5.34 -5.36 19.96
N THR A 55 -4.90 -4.09 19.97
CA THR A 55 -5.82 -2.96 20.16
C THR A 55 -6.67 -2.68 18.91
N GLU A 56 -6.13 -2.90 17.71
CA GLU A 56 -6.90 -2.83 16.47
C GLU A 56 -7.91 -3.98 16.36
N ASP A 57 -7.51 -5.18 16.80
CA ASP A 57 -8.36 -6.37 16.86
C ASP A 57 -9.48 -6.25 17.89
N SER A 58 -9.26 -5.48 18.96
CA SER A 58 -10.28 -5.23 19.99
C SER A 58 -11.45 -4.35 19.49
N LEU A 59 -11.27 -3.65 18.37
CA LEU A 59 -12.34 -2.84 17.77
C LEU A 59 -13.45 -3.75 17.22
N LYS A 60 -14.69 -3.47 17.60
CA LYS A 60 -15.85 -4.22 17.08
C LYS A 60 -16.08 -3.89 15.59
N LEU A 61 -16.51 -4.87 14.81
CA LEU A 61 -16.81 -4.70 13.38
C LEU A 61 -17.81 -3.56 13.12
N ASN A 62 -18.87 -3.46 13.93
CA ASN A 62 -19.88 -2.39 13.80
C ASN A 62 -19.27 -0.98 14.02
N THR A 63 -18.22 -0.87 14.85
CA THR A 63 -17.50 0.38 15.06
C THR A 63 -16.69 0.73 13.83
N LEU A 64 -15.99 -0.24 13.24
CA LEU A 64 -15.23 -0.04 12.00
C LEU A 64 -16.15 0.32 10.83
N GLU A 65 -17.33 -0.32 10.71
CA GLU A 65 -18.35 0.03 9.74
C GLU A 65 -18.82 1.49 9.89
N SER A 66 -19.06 1.93 11.13
CA SER A 66 -19.42 3.33 11.40
C SER A 66 -18.29 4.31 11.03
N LEU A 67 -17.03 3.92 11.26
CA LEU A 67 -15.86 4.73 10.91
C LEU A 67 -15.62 4.80 9.39
N LEU A 68 -15.92 3.72 8.64
CA LEU A 68 -15.91 3.72 7.18
C LEU A 68 -16.97 4.67 6.58
N GLY A 69 -18.09 4.86 7.27
CA GLY A 69 -19.12 5.83 6.89
C GLY A 69 -18.84 7.28 7.28
N HIS A 70 -17.73 7.54 7.97
CA HIS A 70 -17.45 8.86 8.53
C HIS A 70 -17.09 9.90 7.44
N TYR A 71 -17.56 11.14 7.56
CA TYR A 71 -17.29 12.18 6.53
C TYR A 71 -15.80 12.50 6.36
N ASN A 72 -15.03 12.41 7.45
CA ASN A 72 -13.59 12.64 7.41
C ASN A 72 -12.87 11.50 6.68
N PHE A 73 -12.26 11.85 5.54
CA PHE A 73 -11.48 10.93 4.71
C PHE A 73 -10.36 10.22 5.49
N ALA A 74 -9.62 10.93 6.35
CA ALA A 74 -8.52 10.33 7.10
C ALA A 74 -9.02 9.22 8.04
N ILE A 75 -10.19 9.42 8.67
CA ILE A 75 -10.80 8.42 9.54
C ILE A 75 -11.24 7.20 8.72
N ARG A 76 -11.90 7.40 7.57
CA ARG A 76 -12.29 6.31 6.67
C ARG A 76 -11.09 5.50 6.19
N GLU A 77 -10.03 6.19 5.77
CA GLU A 77 -8.80 5.56 5.29
C GLU A 77 -8.14 4.72 6.40
N THR A 78 -8.04 5.25 7.62
CA THR A 78 -7.51 4.49 8.75
C THR A 78 -8.37 3.28 9.10
N ALA A 79 -9.70 3.41 9.09
CA ALA A 79 -10.60 2.29 9.33
C ALA A 79 -10.50 1.22 8.25
N ALA A 80 -10.36 1.62 6.97
CA ALA A 80 -10.14 0.70 5.87
C ALA A 80 -8.82 -0.07 6.02
N LYS A 81 -7.72 0.62 6.37
CA LYS A 81 -6.43 -0.03 6.63
C LYS A 81 -6.51 -1.04 7.76
N ILE A 82 -7.13 -0.67 8.89
CA ILE A 82 -7.34 -1.60 10.01
C ILE A 82 -8.10 -2.85 9.54
N ILE A 83 -9.18 -2.69 8.77
CA ILE A 83 -9.93 -3.85 8.26
C ILE A 83 -9.08 -4.72 7.33
N CYS A 84 -8.31 -4.10 6.42
CA CYS A 84 -7.41 -4.83 5.52
C CYS A 84 -6.35 -5.62 6.30
N ASP A 85 -5.69 -4.99 7.27
CA ASP A 85 -4.64 -5.61 8.07
C ASP A 85 -5.20 -6.78 8.89
N ARG A 86 -6.40 -6.64 9.45
CA ARG A 86 -7.11 -7.74 10.14
C ARG A 86 -7.44 -8.89 9.19
N ALA A 87 -7.99 -8.58 8.02
CA ALA A 87 -8.35 -9.58 7.02
C ALA A 87 -7.14 -10.35 6.49
N LEU A 88 -5.96 -9.73 6.43
CA LEU A 88 -4.71 -10.39 6.04
C LEU A 88 -4.17 -11.33 7.11
N ASN A 89 -4.32 -10.97 8.39
CA ASN A 89 -3.87 -11.82 9.51
C ASN A 89 -4.77 -13.06 9.70
N GLU A 90 -6.04 -12.98 9.32
CA GLU A 90 -6.97 -14.10 9.37
C GLU A 90 -6.90 -14.97 8.10
N THR A 91 -6.30 -16.16 8.20
CA THR A 91 -6.18 -17.08 7.06
C THR A 91 -7.55 -17.52 6.51
N GLU A 92 -8.57 -17.63 7.37
CA GLU A 92 -9.94 -18.00 6.97
C GLU A 92 -10.57 -16.97 6.04
N SER A 93 -10.32 -15.68 6.29
CA SER A 93 -10.82 -14.57 5.47
C SER A 93 -10.23 -14.63 4.05
N VAL A 94 -8.93 -14.91 3.93
CA VAL A 94 -8.27 -15.10 2.63
C VAL A 94 -8.78 -16.35 1.92
N ASP A 95 -8.90 -17.49 2.62
CA ASP A 95 -9.44 -18.73 2.05
C ASP A 95 -10.89 -18.56 1.57
N TYR A 96 -11.71 -17.79 2.29
CA TYR A 96 -13.07 -17.42 1.89
C TYR A 96 -13.08 -16.58 0.60
N LEU A 97 -12.20 -15.58 0.49
CA LEU A 97 -12.09 -14.76 -0.71
C LEU A 97 -11.61 -15.59 -1.91
N LEU A 98 -10.61 -16.46 -1.71
CA LEU A 98 -10.13 -17.37 -2.76
C LEU A 98 -11.25 -18.33 -3.21
N TRP A 99 -12.06 -18.82 -2.29
CA TRP A 99 -13.23 -19.63 -2.60
C TRP A 99 -14.28 -18.83 -3.38
N GLY A 100 -14.57 -17.59 -2.97
CA GLY A 100 -15.50 -16.69 -3.65
C GLY A 100 -15.11 -16.40 -5.10
N ILE A 101 -13.80 -16.33 -5.38
CA ILE A 101 -13.26 -16.15 -6.73
C ILE A 101 -13.56 -17.35 -7.64
N THR A 102 -13.73 -18.56 -7.08
CA THR A 102 -14.06 -19.76 -7.86
C THR A 102 -15.54 -19.94 -8.18
N ARG A 103 -16.40 -19.05 -7.65
CA ARG A 103 -17.85 -19.14 -7.82
C ARG A 103 -18.27 -18.72 -9.24
N PRO A 104 -19.27 -19.39 -9.82
CA PRO A 104 -19.79 -19.03 -11.15
C PRO A 104 -20.55 -17.70 -11.13
N ASP A 105 -21.07 -17.27 -9.98
CA ASP A 105 -21.72 -15.97 -9.87
C ASP A 105 -20.72 -14.82 -10.09
N TYR A 106 -21.02 -13.98 -11.06
CA TYR A 106 -20.14 -12.91 -11.50
C TYR A 106 -19.98 -11.83 -10.40
N GLU A 107 -21.06 -11.47 -9.73
CA GLU A 107 -21.04 -10.40 -8.70
C GLU A 107 -20.27 -10.85 -7.46
N GLU A 108 -20.49 -12.08 -6.98
CA GLU A 108 -19.73 -12.67 -5.88
C GLU A 108 -18.23 -12.76 -6.21
N ARG A 109 -17.89 -13.20 -7.43
CA ARG A 109 -16.50 -13.30 -7.90
C ARG A 109 -15.84 -11.93 -8.01
N MET A 110 -16.53 -10.96 -8.60
CA MET A 110 -16.03 -9.59 -8.74
C MET A 110 -15.82 -8.91 -7.38
N ARG A 111 -16.77 -9.07 -6.44
CA ARG A 111 -16.65 -8.56 -5.08
C ARG A 111 -15.44 -9.16 -4.38
N SER A 112 -15.25 -10.47 -4.53
CA SER A 112 -14.11 -11.20 -3.94
C SER A 112 -12.78 -10.73 -4.54
N LEU A 113 -12.69 -10.55 -5.87
CA LEU A 113 -11.49 -10.04 -6.54
C LEU A 113 -11.16 -8.59 -6.15
N ARG A 114 -12.17 -7.72 -6.07
CA ARG A 114 -11.98 -6.33 -5.63
C ARG A 114 -11.53 -6.25 -4.18
N THR A 115 -12.13 -7.06 -3.31
CA THR A 115 -11.73 -7.14 -1.91
C THR A 115 -10.31 -7.68 -1.79
N LEU A 116 -9.96 -8.71 -2.57
CA LEU A 116 -8.60 -9.23 -2.62
C LEU A 116 -7.60 -8.15 -3.07
N ALA A 117 -7.96 -7.34 -4.07
CA ALA A 117 -7.12 -6.26 -4.58
C ALA A 117 -6.96 -5.12 -3.57
N LEU A 118 -7.96 -4.93 -2.71
CA LEU A 118 -7.93 -3.94 -1.62
C LEU A 118 -7.04 -4.38 -0.47
N ILE A 119 -7.11 -5.65 -0.08
CA ILE A 119 -6.33 -6.15 1.05
C ILE A 119 -4.90 -6.50 0.65
N THR A 120 -4.62 -6.82 -0.61
CA THR A 120 -3.29 -7.23 -1.03
C THR A 120 -2.46 -6.10 -1.59
N ASP A 121 -1.28 -5.95 -1.01
CA ASP A 121 -0.24 -5.00 -1.32
C ASP A 121 1.09 -5.74 -1.52
N GLN A 122 2.14 -5.03 -1.93
CA GLN A 122 3.41 -5.66 -2.33
C GLN A 122 4.09 -6.45 -1.19
N ASN A 123 3.77 -6.08 0.06
CA ASN A 123 4.29 -6.72 1.26
C ASN A 123 3.48 -7.99 1.62
N SER A 124 2.16 -7.98 1.45
CA SER A 124 1.27 -9.11 1.76
C SER A 124 1.13 -10.13 0.63
N LEU A 125 1.68 -9.87 -0.56
CA LEU A 125 1.62 -10.78 -1.72
C LEU A 125 2.11 -12.22 -1.45
N HIS A 126 2.95 -12.42 -0.43
CA HIS A 126 3.40 -13.75 -0.01
C HIS A 126 2.27 -14.66 0.48
N ILE A 127 1.18 -14.09 1.01
CA ILE A 127 -0.01 -14.82 1.47
C ILE A 127 -0.71 -15.50 0.29
N LEU A 128 -0.65 -14.89 -0.90
CA LEU A 128 -1.21 -15.45 -2.14
C LEU A 128 -0.26 -16.43 -2.84
N HIS A 129 0.96 -16.65 -2.34
CA HIS A 129 1.91 -17.60 -2.95
C HIS A 129 1.62 -19.06 -2.55
N THR A 130 0.36 -19.49 -2.66
CA THR A 130 -0.12 -20.83 -2.31
C THR A 130 -0.71 -21.54 -3.53
N ASP A 131 -0.57 -22.86 -3.62
CA ASP A 131 -1.11 -23.66 -4.73
C ASP A 131 -2.63 -23.46 -4.88
N LYS A 132 -3.34 -23.25 -3.76
CA LYS A 132 -4.77 -22.92 -3.73
C LYS A 132 -5.07 -21.61 -4.44
N ALA A 133 -4.31 -20.55 -4.15
CA ALA A 133 -4.52 -19.24 -4.74
C ALA A 133 -4.29 -19.24 -6.26
N TYR A 134 -3.21 -19.85 -6.75
CA TYR A 134 -2.99 -20.00 -8.19
C TYR A 134 -4.12 -20.81 -8.85
N SER A 135 -4.57 -21.90 -8.22
CA SER A 135 -5.68 -22.71 -8.75
C SER A 135 -7.00 -21.94 -8.77
N ALA A 136 -7.27 -21.11 -7.77
CA ALA A 136 -8.45 -20.27 -7.69
C ALA A 136 -8.45 -19.17 -8.78
N LEU A 137 -7.32 -18.49 -8.97
CA LEU A 137 -7.14 -17.49 -10.03
C LEU A 137 -7.33 -18.10 -11.42
N VAL A 138 -6.73 -19.27 -11.68
CA VAL A 138 -6.90 -19.99 -12.95
C VAL A 138 -8.36 -20.43 -13.14
N ARG A 139 -9.04 -20.87 -12.09
CA ARG A 139 -10.46 -21.24 -12.18
C ARG A 139 -11.36 -20.04 -12.49
N SER A 140 -11.10 -18.89 -11.88
CA SER A 140 -11.80 -17.64 -12.20
C SER A 140 -11.60 -17.25 -13.66
N LEU A 141 -10.35 -17.28 -14.14
CA LEU A 141 -10.03 -17.05 -15.54
C LEU A 141 -10.77 -18.00 -16.49
N GLU A 142 -10.87 -19.27 -16.10
CA GLU A 142 -11.61 -20.28 -16.85
C GLU A 142 -13.09 -19.92 -17.02
N LEU A 143 -13.74 -19.45 -15.96
CA LEU A 143 -15.12 -18.97 -15.99
C LEU A 143 -15.27 -17.73 -16.88
N CYS A 144 -14.33 -16.77 -16.79
CA CYS A 144 -14.32 -15.60 -17.68
C CYS A 144 -14.23 -16.00 -19.16
N ALA A 145 -13.50 -17.08 -19.47
CA ALA A 145 -13.39 -17.59 -20.84
C ALA A 145 -14.66 -18.30 -21.33
N GLU A 146 -15.48 -18.84 -20.43
CA GLU A 146 -16.75 -19.49 -20.76
C GLU A 146 -17.89 -18.49 -20.93
N GLU A 147 -17.90 -17.41 -20.14
CA GLU A 147 -18.96 -16.38 -20.17
C GLU A 147 -18.89 -15.47 -21.41
N SER A 148 -17.69 -15.21 -21.93
CA SER A 148 -17.48 -14.27 -23.05
C SER A 148 -16.87 -14.98 -24.27
N PRO A 149 -17.63 -15.21 -25.35
CA PRO A 149 -17.10 -15.83 -26.56
C PRO A 149 -16.08 -14.89 -27.20
N ARG A 150 -14.83 -15.35 -27.31
CA ARG A 150 -13.72 -14.55 -27.83
C ARG A 150 -13.78 -14.45 -29.35
N ARG A 151 -13.30 -13.33 -29.88
CA ARG A 151 -13.04 -13.16 -31.31
C ARG A 151 -11.73 -13.86 -31.69
N LYS A 152 -11.60 -14.24 -32.96
CA LYS A 152 -10.34 -14.78 -33.49
C LYS A 152 -9.28 -13.68 -33.41
N LEU A 153 -8.07 -14.03 -32.98
CA LEU A 153 -6.94 -13.12 -32.84
C LEU A 153 -6.04 -13.23 -34.08
N ASP A 154 -6.58 -12.88 -35.25
CA ASP A 154 -5.90 -12.91 -36.55
C ASP A 154 -5.33 -11.55 -36.97
N ASP A 155 -5.85 -10.45 -36.43
CA ASP A 155 -5.42 -9.10 -36.80
C ASP A 155 -4.21 -8.61 -35.98
N LYS A 156 -3.12 -8.31 -36.69
CA LYS A 156 -1.89 -7.71 -36.16
C LYS A 156 -2.09 -6.37 -35.44
N TYR A 157 -3.14 -5.61 -35.70
CA TYR A 157 -3.39 -4.31 -35.06
C TYR A 157 -4.48 -4.34 -33.99
N TYR A 158 -5.24 -5.44 -33.90
CA TYR A 158 -6.30 -5.59 -32.92
C TYR A 158 -5.77 -6.09 -31.57
N ASP A 159 -5.98 -5.31 -30.52
CA ASP A 159 -5.67 -5.72 -29.15
C ASP A 159 -6.95 -5.94 -28.34
N ASP A 160 -7.23 -7.20 -28.03
CA ASP A 160 -8.39 -7.57 -27.25
C ASP A 160 -8.24 -7.26 -25.76
N TYR A 161 -7.02 -7.01 -25.28
CA TYR A 161 -6.71 -6.89 -23.86
C TYR A 161 -7.51 -5.79 -23.17
N TYR A 162 -7.64 -4.63 -23.82
CA TYR A 162 -8.40 -3.51 -23.28
C TYR A 162 -9.91 -3.77 -23.23
N LEU A 163 -10.41 -4.66 -24.08
CA LEU A 163 -11.83 -5.04 -24.16
C LEU A 163 -12.18 -6.20 -23.22
N ARG A 164 -11.19 -6.81 -22.56
CA ARG A 164 -11.41 -7.89 -21.60
C ARG A 164 -12.19 -7.43 -20.38
N ASP A 165 -12.91 -8.38 -19.82
CA ASP A 165 -13.67 -8.17 -18.61
C ASP A 165 -12.76 -7.80 -17.42
N MET A 166 -13.32 -7.04 -16.47
CA MET A 166 -12.56 -6.58 -15.32
C MET A 166 -12.12 -7.74 -14.42
N SER A 167 -12.92 -8.82 -14.30
CA SER A 167 -12.55 -9.96 -13.45
C SER A 167 -11.33 -10.69 -14.01
N GLU A 168 -11.26 -10.81 -15.34
CA GLU A 168 -10.10 -11.34 -16.04
C GLU A 168 -8.87 -10.44 -15.86
N LYS A 169 -9.03 -9.12 -16.00
CA LYS A 169 -7.94 -8.15 -15.78
C LYS A 169 -7.39 -8.20 -14.35
N PHE A 170 -8.24 -8.35 -13.32
CA PHE A 170 -7.80 -8.54 -11.94
C PHE A 170 -7.01 -9.84 -11.77
N CYS A 171 -7.48 -10.95 -12.35
CA CYS A 171 -6.77 -12.22 -12.26
C CYS A 171 -5.39 -12.13 -12.93
N LEU A 172 -5.30 -11.53 -14.13
CA LEU A 172 -4.04 -11.32 -14.84
C LEU A 172 -3.10 -10.38 -14.07
N MET A 173 -3.64 -9.35 -13.40
CA MET A 173 -2.89 -8.47 -12.51
C MET A 173 -2.24 -9.24 -11.36
N PHE A 174 -3.00 -10.08 -10.65
CA PHE A 174 -2.44 -10.88 -9.54
C PHE A 174 -1.40 -11.87 -10.03
N ILE A 175 -1.65 -12.54 -11.16
CA ILE A 175 -0.70 -13.49 -11.73
C ILE A 175 0.61 -12.79 -12.06
N ILE A 176 0.59 -11.63 -12.75
CA ILE A 176 1.84 -10.95 -13.09
C ILE A 176 2.58 -10.44 -11.85
N GLN A 177 1.85 -9.91 -10.85
CA GLN A 177 2.46 -9.50 -9.59
C GLN A 177 3.14 -10.67 -8.89
N LEU A 178 2.49 -11.84 -8.86
CA LEU A 178 3.05 -13.06 -8.30
C LEU A 178 4.28 -13.54 -9.09
N LEU A 179 4.25 -13.51 -10.42
CA LEU A 179 5.38 -13.90 -11.27
C LEU A 179 6.56 -12.92 -11.23
N ASN A 180 6.31 -11.66 -10.85
CA ASN A 180 7.37 -10.68 -10.65
C ASN A 180 8.13 -10.87 -9.34
N LYS A 181 7.53 -11.57 -8.36
CA LYS A 181 8.14 -11.84 -7.06
C LYS A 181 8.57 -13.29 -6.87
N TYR A 182 7.91 -14.23 -7.56
CA TYR A 182 8.07 -15.67 -7.39
C TYR A 182 8.12 -16.41 -8.73
N ASP A 183 8.57 -17.67 -8.68
CA ASP A 183 8.71 -18.52 -9.86
C ASP A 183 7.36 -18.95 -10.47
N PRO A 184 7.30 -19.17 -11.80
CA PRO A 184 6.08 -19.56 -12.50
C PRO A 184 5.65 -21.02 -12.30
N GLU A 185 6.44 -21.84 -11.59
CA GLU A 185 6.17 -23.27 -11.44
C GLU A 185 4.77 -23.59 -10.88
N LYS A 186 4.33 -22.83 -9.86
CA LYS A 186 3.00 -23.01 -9.27
C LYS A 186 1.87 -22.66 -10.24
N LEU A 187 2.08 -21.68 -11.11
CA LEU A 187 1.13 -21.29 -12.14
C LEU A 187 1.01 -22.38 -13.22
N VAL A 188 2.14 -22.96 -13.62
CA VAL A 188 2.16 -24.10 -14.55
C VAL A 188 1.47 -25.31 -13.94
N LYS A 189 1.74 -25.62 -12.66
CA LYS A 189 1.06 -26.68 -11.89
C LYS A 189 -0.45 -26.47 -11.80
N ALA A 190 -0.91 -25.22 -11.68
CA ALA A 190 -2.33 -24.86 -11.70
C ALA A 190 -3.00 -25.01 -13.08
N LYS A 191 -2.24 -25.41 -14.11
CA LYS A 191 -2.69 -25.65 -15.49
C LYS A 191 -3.23 -24.38 -16.17
N PHE A 192 -2.63 -23.23 -15.91
CA PHE A 192 -3.00 -21.96 -16.55
C PHE A 192 -3.06 -22.06 -18.09
N ILE A 193 -2.05 -22.71 -18.69
CA ILE A 193 -1.98 -22.88 -20.14
C ILE A 193 -3.16 -23.73 -20.63
N ASP A 194 -3.31 -24.94 -20.08
CA ASP A 194 -4.30 -25.91 -20.52
C ASP A 194 -5.74 -25.43 -20.28
N LYS A 195 -5.99 -24.69 -19.19
CA LYS A 195 -7.34 -24.26 -18.78
C LYS A 195 -7.79 -22.93 -19.37
N TRP A 196 -6.88 -21.99 -19.61
CA TRP A 196 -7.25 -20.63 -20.03
C TRP A 196 -6.54 -20.18 -21.29
N LEU A 197 -5.23 -20.41 -21.43
CA LEU A 197 -4.47 -19.92 -22.60
C LEU A 197 -4.90 -20.64 -23.88
N VAL A 198 -5.16 -21.94 -23.82
CA VAL A 198 -5.67 -22.70 -24.99
C VAL A 198 -7.09 -22.26 -25.39
N LYS A 199 -7.89 -21.77 -24.44
CA LYS A 199 -9.26 -21.28 -24.71
C LYS A 199 -9.27 -19.92 -25.42
N GLN A 200 -8.13 -19.23 -25.53
CA GLN A 200 -8.04 -18.05 -26.39
C GLN A 200 -8.16 -18.51 -27.85
N ARG A 201 -8.98 -17.83 -28.65
CA ARG A 201 -9.22 -18.23 -30.04
C ARG A 201 -8.06 -17.82 -30.95
N TRP A 202 -6.96 -18.55 -30.82
CA TRP A 202 -5.73 -18.34 -31.60
C TRP A 202 -5.89 -18.72 -33.08
N GLY A 203 -6.78 -19.64 -33.43
CA GLY A 203 -6.93 -20.15 -34.80
C GLY A 203 -7.66 -21.47 -34.82
N ASP A 204 -8.08 -21.90 -36.01
CA ASP A 204 -8.81 -23.16 -36.20
C ASP A 204 -7.85 -24.33 -36.54
N THR A 205 -6.71 -24.05 -37.15
CA THR A 205 -5.63 -25.00 -37.44
C THR A 205 -4.44 -24.80 -36.51
N ASP A 206 -3.66 -25.85 -36.26
CA ASP A 206 -2.50 -25.78 -35.35
C ASP A 206 -1.42 -24.81 -35.86
N GLU A 207 -1.23 -24.72 -37.18
CA GLU A 207 -0.31 -23.78 -37.83
C GLU A 207 -0.76 -22.32 -37.66
N GLU A 208 -2.06 -22.03 -37.87
CA GLU A 208 -2.62 -20.71 -37.61
C GLU A 208 -2.48 -20.31 -36.14
N ARG A 209 -2.70 -21.27 -35.22
CA ARG A 209 -2.58 -21.02 -33.78
C ARG A 209 -1.15 -20.63 -33.40
N GLN A 210 -0.15 -21.32 -33.93
CA GLN A 210 1.27 -21.00 -33.69
C GLN A 210 1.64 -19.64 -34.29
N HIS A 211 1.24 -19.39 -35.55
CA HIS A 211 1.51 -18.11 -36.22
C HIS A 211 0.91 -16.93 -35.46
N ASN A 212 -0.38 -17.00 -35.12
CA ASN A 212 -1.10 -15.93 -34.44
C ASN A 212 -0.59 -15.73 -33.00
N PHE A 213 -0.22 -16.81 -32.31
CA PHE A 213 0.39 -16.72 -30.98
C PHE A 213 1.75 -16.01 -31.04
N LEU A 214 2.64 -16.39 -31.96
CA LEU A 214 3.93 -15.73 -32.15
C LEU A 214 3.76 -14.26 -32.56
N GLN A 215 2.84 -13.96 -33.47
CA GLN A 215 2.53 -12.61 -33.90
C GLN A 215 1.99 -11.75 -32.75
N TYR A 216 1.14 -12.32 -31.88
CA TYR A 216 0.64 -11.65 -30.68
C TYR A 216 1.80 -11.34 -29.72
N MET A 217 2.70 -12.30 -29.50
CA MET A 217 3.84 -12.15 -28.59
C MET A 217 4.89 -11.12 -29.05
N SER A 218 5.09 -10.96 -30.36
CA SER A 218 6.05 -10.02 -30.93
C SER A 218 5.51 -8.59 -31.03
N HIS A 219 4.23 -8.41 -31.33
CA HIS A 219 3.63 -7.08 -31.52
C HIS A 219 2.94 -6.49 -30.30
N ARG A 220 2.67 -7.28 -29.24
CA ARG A 220 1.96 -6.82 -28.04
C ARG A 220 2.85 -6.78 -26.81
N HIS A 221 2.57 -5.80 -25.95
CA HIS A 221 3.30 -5.53 -24.72
C HIS A 221 2.38 -5.57 -23.50
N ASN A 222 1.37 -6.45 -23.53
CA ASN A 222 0.37 -6.56 -22.48
C ASN A 222 0.82 -7.54 -21.38
N ARG A 223 0.12 -7.51 -20.24
CA ARG A 223 0.36 -8.45 -19.12
C ARG A 223 0.35 -9.91 -19.55
N ILE A 224 -0.47 -10.28 -20.55
CA ILE A 224 -0.52 -11.64 -21.09
C ILE A 224 0.81 -12.03 -21.75
N CYS A 225 1.39 -11.14 -22.56
CA CYS A 225 2.69 -11.37 -23.18
C CYS A 225 3.79 -11.49 -22.13
N GLU A 226 3.76 -10.65 -21.10
CA GLU A 226 4.73 -10.72 -20.00
C GLU A 226 4.64 -12.05 -19.24
N ILE A 227 3.43 -12.48 -18.89
CA ILE A 227 3.17 -13.79 -18.27
C ILE A 227 3.70 -14.92 -19.17
N CYS A 228 3.41 -14.89 -20.47
CA CYS A 228 3.85 -15.92 -21.41
C CYS A 228 5.39 -15.93 -21.58
N ARG A 229 6.06 -14.78 -21.57
CA ARG A 229 7.53 -14.69 -21.59
C ARG A 229 8.12 -15.40 -20.36
N ARG A 230 7.66 -15.06 -19.15
CA ARG A 230 8.13 -15.67 -17.90
C ARG A 230 7.88 -17.18 -17.83
N ILE A 231 6.73 -17.63 -18.33
CA ILE A 231 6.42 -19.06 -18.40
C ILE A 231 7.38 -19.79 -19.35
N ARG A 232 7.70 -19.18 -20.51
CA ARG A 232 8.60 -19.78 -21.51
C ARG A 232 10.04 -19.88 -21.01
N ASP A 233 10.50 -18.94 -20.19
CA ASP A 233 11.84 -19.00 -19.58
C ASP A 233 12.01 -20.23 -18.66
N THR A 234 10.90 -20.85 -18.24
CA THR A 234 10.91 -22.04 -17.39
C THR A 234 10.68 -23.30 -18.19
N ARG A 235 11.51 -24.34 -17.96
CA ARG A 235 11.42 -25.64 -18.66
C ARG A 235 10.01 -26.25 -18.62
N GLY A 236 9.39 -26.29 -17.44
CA GLY A 236 8.04 -26.86 -17.29
C GLY A 236 6.95 -26.05 -18.01
N GLY A 237 7.15 -24.73 -18.14
CA GLY A 237 6.25 -23.86 -18.89
C GLY A 237 6.39 -24.06 -20.40
N TYR A 238 7.62 -24.20 -20.88
CA TYR A 238 7.90 -24.50 -22.29
C TYR A 238 7.30 -25.85 -22.71
N GLU A 239 7.51 -26.92 -21.93
CA GLU A 239 6.90 -28.24 -22.17
C GLU A 239 5.36 -28.17 -22.17
N ALA A 240 4.77 -27.32 -21.32
CA ALA A 240 3.33 -27.11 -21.29
C ALA A 240 2.80 -26.34 -22.52
N LEU A 241 3.54 -25.36 -23.04
CA LEU A 241 3.19 -24.63 -24.26
C LEU A 241 3.30 -25.53 -25.50
N GLN A 242 4.30 -26.42 -25.54
CA GLN A 242 4.42 -27.45 -26.58
C GLN A 242 3.27 -28.45 -26.54
N ARG A 243 2.92 -28.97 -25.35
CA ARG A 243 1.73 -29.84 -25.18
C ARG A 243 0.45 -29.16 -25.65
N ALA A 244 0.33 -27.86 -25.46
CA ALA A 244 -0.80 -27.04 -25.89
C ALA A 244 -0.80 -26.71 -27.39
N ARG A 245 0.25 -27.10 -28.13
CA ARG A 245 0.50 -26.80 -29.55
C ARG A 245 0.54 -25.31 -29.88
N LEU A 246 0.96 -24.48 -28.93
CA LEU A 246 1.12 -23.03 -29.13
C LEU A 246 2.51 -22.65 -29.65
N ILE A 247 3.51 -23.51 -29.45
CA ILE A 247 4.90 -23.34 -29.90
C ILE A 247 5.29 -24.58 -30.73
N ALA A 248 6.15 -24.39 -31.73
CA ALA A 248 6.67 -25.49 -32.55
C ALA A 248 7.55 -26.45 -31.73
N THR A 249 7.58 -27.73 -32.15
CA THR A 249 8.35 -28.77 -31.45
C THR A 249 9.82 -28.82 -31.89
N ASP A 250 10.15 -28.17 -33.02
CA ASP A 250 11.47 -28.27 -33.66
C ASP A 250 12.22 -26.93 -33.64
N GLY A 251 13.45 -26.97 -33.14
CA GLY A 251 14.20 -25.84 -32.59
C GLY A 251 15.00 -24.94 -33.53
N ASP A 252 14.58 -24.70 -34.77
CA ASP A 252 15.47 -24.07 -35.77
C ASP A 252 15.03 -22.68 -36.29
N GLY A 253 14.13 -21.94 -35.62
CA GLY A 253 13.72 -20.62 -36.13
C GLY A 253 13.27 -19.55 -35.12
N GLU A 254 13.19 -19.86 -33.82
CA GLU A 254 12.52 -18.97 -32.87
C GLU A 254 13.45 -18.03 -32.09
N LEU A 255 14.77 -18.22 -32.14
CA LEU A 255 15.73 -17.34 -31.46
C LEU A 255 15.96 -16.01 -32.23
N GLU A 256 15.97 -16.04 -33.57
CA GLU A 256 16.33 -14.85 -34.37
C GLU A 256 15.21 -13.79 -34.45
N ALA A 257 13.94 -14.16 -34.27
CA ALA A 257 12.82 -13.22 -34.40
C ALA A 257 12.54 -12.39 -33.13
N MET A 258 13.23 -12.67 -32.01
CA MET A 258 12.96 -12.02 -30.72
C MET A 258 14.10 -11.18 -30.16
N GLU A 259 15.33 -11.30 -30.66
CA GLU A 259 16.45 -10.44 -30.24
C GLU A 259 16.28 -8.96 -30.68
N GLU A 260 15.39 -8.65 -31.62
CA GLU A 260 15.10 -7.27 -32.03
C GLU A 260 14.10 -6.51 -31.12
N ALA A 261 13.44 -7.18 -30.16
CA ALA A 261 12.46 -6.54 -29.27
C ALA A 261 13.10 -6.15 -27.92
N GLY A 262 13.82 -5.02 -27.96
CA GLY A 262 14.66 -4.44 -26.91
C GLY A 262 14.21 -4.52 -25.45
N GLU A 263 15.24 -4.57 -24.58
CA GLU A 263 15.21 -4.33 -23.14
C GLU A 263 14.39 -3.09 -22.77
N ILE A 264 13.31 -3.25 -21.98
CA ILE A 264 12.73 -2.16 -21.21
C ILE A 264 12.30 -2.65 -19.82
N ASN A 265 12.79 -1.94 -18.80
CA ASN A 265 12.51 -2.08 -17.36
C ASN A 265 11.04 -2.37 -17.04
N GLY A 266 10.80 -3.45 -16.29
CA GLY A 266 9.51 -3.78 -15.70
C GLY A 266 9.03 -2.67 -14.77
N ILE A 267 7.96 -1.98 -15.17
CA ILE A 267 7.30 -0.94 -14.38
C ILE A 267 6.55 -1.62 -13.22
N ARG A 268 6.99 -1.33 -12.00
CA ARG A 268 6.36 -1.78 -10.75
C ARG A 268 5.10 -0.94 -10.47
N ILE A 269 3.94 -1.44 -10.84
CA ILE A 269 2.64 -0.79 -10.56
C ILE A 269 2.32 -0.93 -9.06
N VAL A 270 2.21 0.20 -8.37
CA VAL A 270 1.71 0.33 -7.00
C VAL A 270 0.25 0.76 -7.09
N LEU A 271 -0.66 -0.08 -6.61
CA LEU A 271 -2.09 0.22 -6.56
C LEU A 271 -2.36 1.05 -5.30
N SER A 272 -2.60 2.35 -5.46
CA SER A 272 -3.15 3.18 -4.38
C SER A 272 -4.66 3.25 -4.57
N ILE A 273 -5.40 2.51 -3.74
CA ILE A 273 -6.87 2.53 -3.77
C ILE A 273 -7.35 3.67 -2.87
N THR A 274 -7.67 4.82 -3.47
CA THR A 274 -8.48 5.85 -2.82
C THR A 274 -9.95 5.60 -3.11
N GLY A 275 -10.81 5.78 -2.10
CA GLY A 275 -12.21 5.34 -2.05
C GLY A 275 -13.23 6.00 -2.97
N GLU A 276 -12.85 6.37 -4.19
CA GLU A 276 -13.76 6.67 -5.30
C GLU A 276 -13.45 5.67 -6.42
N GLY A 277 -14.48 5.19 -7.12
CA GLY A 277 -14.47 3.92 -7.85
C GLY A 277 -13.17 3.56 -8.58
N VAL A 278 -12.79 2.28 -8.52
CA VAL A 278 -11.60 1.72 -9.16
C VAL A 278 -11.64 1.97 -10.68
N ASP A 279 -11.12 3.11 -11.12
CA ASP A 279 -10.94 3.40 -12.53
C ASP A 279 -9.57 2.88 -12.98
N LEU A 280 -9.58 1.66 -13.51
CA LEU A 280 -8.39 1.01 -14.07
C LEU A 280 -7.80 1.81 -15.25
N ARG A 281 -8.49 2.82 -15.79
CA ARG A 281 -7.96 3.71 -16.84
C ARG A 281 -6.98 4.77 -16.31
N GLU A 282 -7.12 5.20 -15.06
CA GLU A 282 -6.19 6.18 -14.46
C GLU A 282 -4.92 5.53 -13.89
N VAL A 283 -4.94 4.21 -13.65
CA VAL A 283 -3.79 3.46 -13.14
C VAL A 283 -2.64 3.37 -14.15
N GLU A 284 -2.91 3.58 -15.45
CA GLU A 284 -1.90 3.47 -16.52
C GLU A 284 -1.23 4.82 -16.89
N SER A 285 -1.79 5.96 -16.47
CA SER A 285 -1.28 7.31 -16.83
C SER A 285 -0.67 8.10 -15.68
N PHE A 286 -0.77 7.62 -14.43
CA PHE A 286 0.05 8.16 -13.35
C PHE A 286 1.45 7.57 -13.42
N GLN A 287 2.42 8.36 -13.88
CA GLN A 287 3.80 8.20 -13.44
C GLN A 287 3.91 8.83 -12.05
N PRO A 288 3.97 8.06 -10.93
CA PRO A 288 4.64 8.60 -9.78
C PRO A 288 6.11 8.74 -10.19
N ARG A 289 6.68 9.93 -10.08
CA ARG A 289 8.14 10.04 -10.02
C ARG A 289 8.58 9.15 -8.87
N VAL A 290 9.12 7.98 -9.18
CA VAL A 290 9.88 7.18 -8.21
C VAL A 290 11.15 7.98 -7.97
N LEU A 291 11.06 8.99 -7.10
CA LEU A 291 12.25 9.41 -6.37
C LEU A 291 12.54 8.23 -5.45
N GLU A 292 13.52 7.41 -5.82
CA GLU A 292 14.18 6.52 -4.88
C GLU A 292 14.75 7.38 -3.76
N GLN A 293 13.97 7.61 -2.71
CA GLN A 293 14.42 8.35 -1.54
C GLN A 293 15.32 7.42 -0.75
N SER A 294 16.63 7.69 -0.84
CA SER A 294 17.66 7.10 0.00
C SER A 294 17.24 7.15 1.49
N VAL A 295 17.65 6.15 2.26
CA VAL A 295 17.46 6.09 3.72
C VAL A 295 18.00 7.34 4.41
N GLU A 296 19.00 8.00 3.82
CA GLU A 296 19.52 9.30 4.27
C GLU A 296 18.55 10.47 4.00
N GLU A 297 17.85 10.48 2.86
CA GLU A 297 16.86 11.51 2.54
C GLU A 297 15.60 11.37 3.43
N GLN A 298 15.21 10.15 3.77
CA GLN A 298 14.17 9.91 4.78
C GLN A 298 14.61 10.31 6.19
N ARG A 299 15.90 10.15 6.55
CA ARG A 299 16.46 10.66 7.81
C ARG A 299 16.47 12.19 7.87
N LEU A 300 16.87 12.85 6.78
CA LEU A 300 16.81 14.31 6.65
C LEU A 300 15.38 14.81 6.79
N ARG A 301 14.41 14.18 6.13
CA ARG A 301 12.98 14.53 6.28
C ARG A 301 12.44 14.27 7.69
N ARG A 302 12.97 13.30 8.43
CA ARG A 302 12.63 13.11 9.86
C ARG A 302 13.24 14.21 10.72
N GLN A 303 14.47 14.66 10.43
CA GLN A 303 15.06 15.83 11.10
C GLN A 303 14.33 17.15 10.75
N HIS A 304 13.79 17.27 9.54
CA HIS A 304 13.09 18.49 9.08
C HIS A 304 11.60 18.56 9.46
N ARG A 305 11.02 17.54 10.10
CA ARG A 305 9.59 17.49 10.46
C ARG A 305 9.33 17.50 11.97
N GLU A 306 10.19 18.15 12.74
CA GLU A 306 9.95 18.40 14.17
C GLU A 306 9.60 19.88 14.35
N ALA A 307 8.33 20.21 14.13
CA ALA A 307 7.75 21.46 14.61
C ALA A 307 7.31 21.24 16.05
N MET A 308 7.86 22.00 16.99
CA MET A 308 7.49 21.90 18.40
C MET A 308 6.37 22.91 18.68
N VAL A 309 5.20 22.41 19.06
CA VAL A 309 4.06 23.27 19.40
C VAL A 309 4.01 23.49 20.90
N LEU A 310 4.26 24.71 21.35
CA LEU A 310 4.27 25.11 22.76
C LEU A 310 3.11 26.07 23.02
N ASN A 311 2.05 25.57 23.66
CA ASN A 311 0.89 26.36 24.07
C ASN A 311 0.66 26.17 25.57
N ASP A 312 0.65 27.28 26.31
CA ASP A 312 0.48 27.32 27.77
C ASP A 312 -0.97 27.05 28.24
N GLY A 313 -1.87 26.65 27.34
CA GLY A 313 -3.26 26.26 27.61
C GLY A 313 -4.24 27.41 27.87
N THR A 314 -3.78 28.66 27.87
CA THR A 314 -4.58 29.85 28.21
C THR A 314 -5.26 30.50 27.01
N ARG A 315 -4.97 30.04 25.78
CA ARG A 315 -5.56 30.56 24.53
C ARG A 315 -5.62 29.49 23.43
N PRO A 316 -6.52 29.63 22.43
CA PRO A 316 -6.55 28.76 21.25
C PRO A 316 -5.22 28.76 20.50
N LEU A 317 -4.87 27.62 19.90
CA LEU A 317 -3.61 27.42 19.17
C LEU A 317 -3.43 28.46 18.06
N GLY A 318 -2.37 29.25 18.18
CA GLY A 318 -1.98 30.27 17.19
C GLY A 318 -0.69 29.90 16.47
N ARG A 319 -0.43 30.53 15.32
CA ARG A 319 0.80 30.32 14.54
C ARG A 319 2.08 30.59 15.34
N GLY A 320 2.02 31.47 16.35
CA GLY A 320 3.15 31.79 17.24
C GLY A 320 3.47 30.70 18.27
N ASP A 321 2.59 29.70 18.42
CA ASP A 321 2.82 28.56 19.30
C ASP A 321 3.63 27.46 18.58
N ILE A 322 3.95 27.64 17.28
CA ILE A 322 4.65 26.67 16.44
C ILE A 322 6.10 27.11 16.28
N ILE A 323 7.03 26.33 16.85
CA ILE A 323 8.47 26.55 16.73
C ILE A 323 9.02 25.58 15.69
N GLU A 324 9.34 26.11 14.52
CA GLU A 324 10.03 25.40 13.45
C GLU A 324 11.54 25.62 13.60
N ARG A 325 12.35 24.57 13.47
CA ARG A 325 13.82 24.68 13.57
C ARG A 325 14.33 25.46 12.35
N GLY A 326 14.87 26.66 12.57
CA GLY A 326 15.42 27.52 11.52
C GLY A 326 16.62 26.89 10.80
N HIS A 327 16.71 27.18 9.50
CA HIS A 327 17.83 26.78 8.63
C HIS A 327 19.07 27.63 8.94
N ASP A 328 20.17 26.99 9.33
CA ASP A 328 21.53 27.51 9.14
C ASP A 328 22.16 26.84 7.91
#